data_AF-A0A644Y7K2-F1
#
_entry.id   AF-A0A644Y7K2-F1
#
_cell.length_a   1.000
_cell.length_b   1.000
_cell.length_c   1.000
_cell.angle_alpha   90.00
_cell.angle_beta   90.00
_cell.angle_gamma   90.00
#
_symmetry.space_group_name_H-M   'P 1'
#
loop_
_entity.id
_entity.type
_entity.pdbx_description
1 polymer ?
#
loop_
_entity_poly.entity_id
_entity_poly.type
_entity_poly.pdbx_seq_one_letter_code
_entity_poly.pdbx_strand_id
1 'polypeptide(L)'
;MEQSILQYYTALAKEGTEASIAEIMKHLDVDMSIGESKIIDFSLGLVDSCEGVKIMERYLFHGTQIQRNYCALYFGRRGDYFVTRKAYLEGLIDEKQAFSR
;
A
#
# COMPACT_ATOMS: atom_id res chain seq x y z
N MET A 1 9.08 -24.90 9.18
CA MET A 1 9.32 -23.57 9.78
C MET A 1 8.10 -22.74 9.46
N GLU A 2 7.41 -22.26 10.49
CA GLU A 2 6.32 -21.31 10.33
C GLU A 2 6.93 -20.00 9.80
N GLN A 3 6.52 -19.56 8.61
CA GLN A 3 6.97 -18.28 8.07
C GLN A 3 6.31 -17.17 8.89
N SER A 4 7.08 -16.22 9.40
CA SER A 4 6.49 -15.11 10.13
C SER A 4 5.64 -14.25 9.17
N ILE A 5 4.59 -13.62 9.70
CA ILE A 5 3.73 -12.71 8.91
C ILE A 5 4.54 -11.62 8.19
N LEU A 6 5.62 -11.14 8.81
CA LEU A 6 6.55 -10.19 8.20
C LEU A 6 7.30 -10.81 7.00
N GLN A 7 7.84 -12.01 7.15
CA GLN A 7 8.52 -12.72 6.06
C GLN A 7 7.56 -13.02 4.91
N TYR A 8 6.31 -13.34 5.22
CA TYR A 8 5.27 -13.60 4.23
C TYR A 8 4.97 -12.37 3.37
N TYR A 9 4.61 -11.24 4.00
CA TYR A 9 4.29 -10.03 3.25
C TYR A 9 5.51 -9.41 2.55
N THR A 10 6.70 -9.53 3.14
CA THR A 10 7.93 -9.08 2.51
C THR A 10 8.23 -9.85 1.22
N ALA A 11 7.99 -11.16 1.21
CA ALA A 11 8.17 -11.98 0.00
C ALA A 11 7.21 -11.54 -1.11
N LEU A 12 5.92 -11.43 -0.80
CA LEU A 12 4.90 -10.98 -1.75
C LEU A 12 5.18 -9.57 -2.32
N ALA A 13 5.59 -8.63 -1.46
CA ALA A 13 5.89 -7.27 -1.90
C ALA A 13 7.10 -7.22 -2.85
N LYS A 14 8.12 -8.05 -2.61
CA LYS A 14 9.30 -8.16 -3.49
C LYS A 14 9.01 -8.85 -4.81
N GLU A 15 8.05 -9.77 -4.87
CA GLU A 15 7.57 -10.33 -6.13
C GLU A 15 6.93 -9.25 -7.00
N GLY A 16 6.12 -8.36 -6.39
CA GLY A 16 5.58 -7.18 -7.05
C GLY A 16 4.62 -7.46 -8.20
N THR A 17 4.07 -8.68 -8.28
CA THR A 17 3.06 -9.07 -9.28
C THR A 17 1.65 -8.67 -8.84
N GLU A 18 0.69 -8.64 -9.77
CA GLU A 18 -0.72 -8.37 -9.44
C GLU A 18 -1.25 -9.35 -8.40
N ALA A 19 -0.93 -10.64 -8.53
CA ALA A 19 -1.38 -11.66 -7.58
C ALA A 19 -0.80 -11.43 -6.17
N SER A 20 0.50 -11.14 -6.08
CA SER A 20 1.19 -10.96 -4.80
C SER A 20 0.70 -9.70 -4.08
N ILE A 21 0.55 -8.58 -4.79
CA ILE A 21 0.03 -7.33 -4.19
C ILE A 21 -1.45 -7.47 -3.85
N ALA A 22 -2.26 -8.10 -4.71
CA ALA A 22 -3.67 -8.34 -4.42
C ALA A 22 -3.84 -9.17 -3.15
N GLU A 23 -2.95 -10.14 -2.90
CA GLU A 23 -2.97 -10.94 -1.67
C GLU A 23 -2.69 -10.08 -0.42
N ILE A 24 -1.71 -9.18 -0.48
CA ILE A 24 -1.47 -8.21 0.61
C ILE A 24 -2.72 -7.33 0.83
N MET A 25 -3.30 -6.82 -0.26
CA MET A 25 -4.44 -5.89 -0.23
C MET A 25 -5.73 -6.52 0.30
N LYS A 26 -5.89 -7.85 0.23
CA LYS A 26 -7.04 -8.57 0.82
C LYS A 26 -7.01 -8.58 2.35
N HIS A 27 -5.83 -8.48 2.95
CA HIS A 27 -5.68 -8.49 4.41
C HIS A 27 -5.76 -7.09 5.04
N LEU A 28 -5.91 -6.05 4.23
CA LEU A 28 -6.15 -4.69 4.71
C LEU A 28 -7.61 -4.54 5.17
N ASP A 29 -7.82 -4.65 6.48
CA ASP A 29 -9.14 -4.55 7.13
C ASP A 29 -9.12 -3.59 8.34
N VAL A 30 -10.29 -3.12 8.78
CA VAL A 30 -10.48 -2.33 10.00
C VAL A 30 -10.12 -3.09 11.27
N ASP A 31 -10.19 -4.43 11.25
CA ASP A 31 -9.96 -5.28 12.42
C ASP A 31 -8.48 -5.66 12.65
N MET A 32 -7.56 -5.17 11.79
CA MET A 32 -6.13 -5.41 11.97
C MET A 32 -5.61 -4.83 13.29
N SER A 33 -4.73 -5.58 13.95
CA SER A 33 -3.95 -5.04 15.07
C SER A 33 -2.99 -3.95 14.59
N ILE A 34 -2.58 -3.07 15.52
CA ILE A 34 -1.55 -2.06 15.24
C ILE A 34 -0.24 -2.73 14.75
N GLY A 35 0.10 -3.91 15.27
CA GLY A 35 1.28 -4.65 14.83
C GLY A 35 1.20 -5.07 13.37
N GLU A 36 0.09 -5.70 12.97
CA GLU A 36 -0.17 -6.12 11.58
C GLU A 36 -0.18 -4.92 10.64
N SER A 37 -0.86 -3.84 11.04
CA SER A 37 -0.96 -2.61 10.25
C SER A 37 0.42 -2.06 9.86
N LYS A 38 1.38 -2.09 10.80
CA LYS A 38 2.77 -1.63 10.60
C LYS A 38 3.59 -2.59 9.76
N ILE A 39 3.38 -3.90 9.92
CA ILE A 39 4.08 -4.93 9.14
C ILE A 39 3.67 -4.83 7.67
N ILE A 40 2.38 -4.69 7.38
CA ILE A 40 1.89 -4.54 6.02
C ILE A 40 2.37 -3.22 5.41
N ASP A 41 2.31 -2.11 6.16
CA ASP A 41 2.81 -0.81 5.71
C ASP A 41 4.30 -0.86 5.33
N PHE A 42 5.12 -1.45 6.21
CA PHE A 42 6.54 -1.68 5.95
C PHE A 42 6.75 -2.54 4.71
N SER A 43 6.01 -3.65 4.59
CA SER A 43 6.18 -4.60 3.49
C SER A 43 5.82 -3.98 2.14
N LEU A 44 4.71 -3.25 2.05
CA LEU A 44 4.32 -2.52 0.83
C LEU A 44 5.38 -1.50 0.40
N GLY A 45 6.12 -0.92 1.35
CA GLY A 45 7.27 -0.04 1.07
C GLY A 45 8.40 -0.72 0.29
N LEU A 46 8.43 -2.06 0.23
CA LEU A 46 9.45 -2.84 -0.48
C LEU A 46 9.09 -3.14 -1.94
N VAL A 47 7.91 -2.75 -2.41
CA VAL A 47 7.52 -2.89 -3.83
C VAL A 47 8.34 -1.91 -4.67
N ASP A 48 9.26 -2.44 -5.49
CA ASP A 48 10.13 -1.63 -6.37
C ASP A 48 9.89 -1.84 -7.87
N SER A 49 9.20 -2.92 -8.24
CA SER A 49 9.04 -3.29 -9.64
C SER A 49 8.13 -2.29 -10.36
N CYS A 50 8.42 -2.01 -11.64
CA CYS A 50 7.60 -1.09 -12.43
C CYS A 50 6.14 -1.55 -12.54
N GLU A 51 5.91 -2.87 -12.58
CA GLU A 51 4.58 -3.47 -12.56
C GLU A 51 3.90 -3.24 -11.20
N GLY A 52 4.61 -3.54 -10.10
CA GLY A 52 4.10 -3.36 -8.75
C GLY A 52 3.70 -1.92 -8.46
N VAL A 53 4.52 -0.95 -8.85
CA VAL A 53 4.22 0.48 -8.73
C VAL A 53 2.90 0.83 -9.44
N LYS A 54 2.67 0.31 -10.66
CA LYS A 54 1.41 0.55 -11.40
C LYS A 54 0.20 -0.08 -10.70
N ILE A 55 0.38 -1.25 -10.09
CA ILE A 55 -0.70 -1.90 -9.33
C ILE A 55 -1.01 -1.10 -8.06
N MET A 56 0.00 -0.60 -7.35
CA MET A 56 -0.18 0.31 -6.21
C MET A 56 -0.94 1.58 -6.60
N GLU A 57 -0.63 2.15 -7.77
CA GLU A 57 -1.38 3.30 -8.31
C GLU A 57 -2.84 2.92 -8.57
N ARG A 58 -3.10 1.76 -9.19
CA ARG A 58 -4.48 1.28 -9.42
C ARG A 58 -5.26 1.15 -8.11
N TYR A 59 -4.65 0.62 -7.04
CA TYR A 59 -5.30 0.54 -5.73
C TYR A 59 -5.53 1.91 -5.09
N LEU A 60 -4.64 2.89 -5.30
CA LEU A 60 -4.85 4.26 -4.86
C LEU A 60 -6.10 4.90 -5.50
N PHE A 61 -6.36 4.62 -6.78
CA PHE A 61 -7.50 5.24 -7.49
C PHE A 61 -8.79 4.41 -7.41
N HIS A 62 -8.69 3.08 -7.28
CA HIS A 62 -9.83 2.18 -7.43
C HIS A 62 -10.04 1.20 -6.26
N GLY A 63 -9.15 1.21 -5.26
CA GLY A 63 -9.28 0.36 -4.07
C GLY A 63 -10.31 0.88 -3.05
N THR A 64 -10.48 0.12 -1.97
CA THR A 64 -11.23 0.53 -0.78
C THR A 64 -10.53 1.67 -0.03
N GLN A 65 -11.22 2.38 0.87
CA GLN A 65 -10.61 3.50 1.60
C GLN A 65 -9.30 3.12 2.32
N ILE A 66 -9.24 1.94 2.95
CA ILE A 66 -8.02 1.47 3.62
C ILE A 66 -6.91 1.21 2.60
N GLN A 67 -7.22 0.51 1.50
CA GLN A 67 -6.24 0.25 0.43
C GLN A 67 -5.67 1.55 -0.14
N ARG A 68 -6.52 2.55 -0.38
CA ARG A 68 -6.10 3.87 -0.86
C ARG A 68 -5.18 4.56 0.12
N ASN A 69 -5.50 4.54 1.42
CA ASN A 69 -4.67 5.15 2.46
C ASN A 69 -3.28 4.51 2.52
N TYR A 70 -3.19 3.18 2.47
CA TYR A 70 -1.91 2.47 2.43
C TYR A 70 -1.11 2.77 1.15
N CYS A 71 -1.79 2.89 0.00
CA CYS A 71 -1.13 3.31 -1.24
C CYS A 71 -0.66 4.77 -1.17
N ALA A 72 -1.40 5.65 -0.50
CA ALA A 72 -0.98 7.03 -0.30
C ALA A 72 0.29 7.13 0.56
N LEU A 73 0.38 6.34 1.64
CA LEU A 73 1.60 6.22 2.45
C LEU A 73 2.78 5.69 1.62
N TYR A 74 2.56 4.68 0.78
CA TYR A 74 3.56 4.14 -0.13
C TYR A 74 4.13 5.22 -1.07
N PHE A 75 3.28 5.94 -1.80
CA PHE A 75 3.72 6.99 -2.73
C PHE A 75 4.32 8.21 -2.01
N GLY A 76 3.79 8.56 -0.82
CA GLY A 76 4.32 9.63 0.02
C GLY A 76 5.78 9.37 0.43
N ARG A 77 6.11 8.14 0.85
CA ARG A 77 7.49 7.75 1.20
C ARG A 77 8.44 7.71 0.01
N ARG A 78 7.92 7.48 -1.20
CA ARG A 78 8.71 7.51 -2.45
C ARG A 78 8.96 8.91 -2.99
N GLY A 79 8.29 9.92 -2.44
CA GLY A 79 8.33 11.29 -2.94
C GLY A 79 7.46 11.52 -4.19
N ASP A 80 6.58 10.58 -4.52
CA ASP A 80 5.68 10.62 -5.68
C ASP A 80 4.44 11.48 -5.40
N TYR A 81 4.66 12.70 -4.91
CA TYR A 81 3.60 13.60 -4.39
C TYR A 81 2.57 14.01 -5.44
N PHE A 82 2.89 13.94 -6.72
CA PHE A 82 1.92 14.25 -7.78
C PHE A 82 0.79 13.23 -7.82
N VAL A 83 1.09 11.95 -7.51
CA VAL A 83 0.11 10.86 -7.52
C VAL A 83 -0.85 11.01 -6.34
N THR A 84 -0.31 11.23 -5.13
CA THR A 84 -1.14 11.43 -3.93
C THR A 84 -1.97 12.70 -4.01
N ARG A 85 -1.40 13.80 -4.55
CA ARG A 85 -2.14 15.05 -4.78
C ARG A 85 -3.29 14.85 -5.76
N LYS A 86 -3.10 14.08 -6.83
CA LYS A 86 -4.17 13.76 -7.78
C LYS A 86 -5.31 13.00 -7.10
N ALA A 87 -4.99 11.95 -6.33
CA ALA A 87 -5.99 11.18 -5.60
C ALA A 87 -6.77 12.05 -4.59
N TYR A 88 -6.10 12.99 -3.92
CA TYR A 88 -6.75 13.96 -3.03
C TYR A 88 -7.72 14.89 -3.78
N LEU A 89 -7.30 15.46 -4.92
CA LEU A 89 -8.16 16.34 -5.72
C LEU A 89 -9.39 15.64 -6.28
N GLU A 90 -9.31 14.33 -6.50
CA GLU A 90 -10.44 13.47 -6.89
C GLU A 90 -11.31 13.03 -5.68
N GLY A 91 -10.97 13.47 -4.46
CA GLY A 91 -11.71 13.15 -3.24
C GLY A 91 -11.55 11.69 -2.77
N LEU A 92 -10.48 11.01 -3.21
CA LEU A 92 -10.27 9.58 -2.96
C LEU A 92 -9.55 9.30 -1.64
N ILE A 93 -8.78 10.26 -1.15
CA ILE A 93 -8.09 10.26 0.14
C ILE A 93 -8.25 11.63 0.81
N ASP A 94 -8.11 11.68 2.13
CA ASP A 94 -8.17 12.93 2.89
C ASP A 94 -6.84 13.71 2.86
N GLU A 95 -6.88 14.95 3.35
CA GLU A 95 -5.70 15.82 3.44
C GLU A 95 -4.58 15.21 4.29
N LYS A 96 -4.94 14.53 5.38
CA LYS A 96 -3.97 13.90 6.29
C LYS A 96 -3.18 12.81 5.57
N GLN A 97 -3.84 11.98 4.76
CA GLN A 97 -3.18 10.95 3.95
C GLN A 97 -2.41 11.55 2.78
N ALA A 98 -2.94 12.57 2.14
CA ALA A 98 -2.29 13.23 1.00
C ALA A 98 -0.95 13.89 1.36
N PHE A 99 -0.85 14.43 2.57
CA PHE A 99 0.31 15.19 3.05
C PHE A 99 1.01 14.56 4.26
N SER A 100 0.71 13.28 4.54
CA SER A 100 1.46 12.50 5.53
C SER A 100 2.92 12.42 5.11
N ARG A 101 3.84 12.76 6.04
CA ARG A 101 5.29 12.68 5.84
C ARG A 101 5.88 11.56 6.69
#